data_AF-A0A2D8ESJ9-F1
#
_entry.id   AF-A0A2D8ESJ9-F1
#
_cell.length_a   1.000
_cell.length_b   1.000
_cell.length_c   1.000
_cell.angle_alpha   90.00
_cell.angle_beta   90.00
_cell.angle_gamma   90.00
#
_symmetry.space_group_name_H-M   'P 1'
#
loop_
_entity.id
_entity.type
_entity.pdbx_description
1 polymer ?
#
loop_
_entity_poly.entity_id
_entity_poly.type
_entity_poly.pdbx_seq_one_letter_code
_entity_poly.pdbx_strand_id
1 'polypeptide(L)'
;MALTDVFISPAGAGDNSGSSIANALPAISSGDWSTNIEGLDRADKRFVFLEGTYNVATKLTFTGSAPTDEQPNQWVGAKSDGTILRPKFDETGLRLDLTNYPLFVCSTNVQMIDTEENTYYKCLSFENTNSSYSQGSIIEQSTADIDQQMWFGCNFKATPGNANSEVMIANATNYHTCVFEATTKNFDRVLDVRGNSRIDNCRIIGGGAGSGSGDGDGLTTTSQTAQIRDCVITNCHGKGVHMTSTSVKTTINVSNCTIVNNGGDGIDTDQDVAMSSLLTSNGEANIIFGNGGVGLRADANDDRQAGFQLLAMGDNSGGNFTDMDSYEDMIDVIAVTTADFFDYASLDYRIKRGSTLYKLFGDRNMGAIQNEDFEFASVS
;
A
#
# COMPACT_ATOMS: atom_id res chain seq x y z
N MET A 1 5.31 12.10 26.24
CA MET A 1 5.94 11.12 27.14
C MET A 1 7.13 10.51 26.41
N ALA A 2 8.21 10.11 27.10
CA ALA A 2 9.32 9.42 26.44
C ALA A 2 9.04 7.91 26.43
N LEU A 3 8.98 7.29 25.26
CA LEU A 3 8.82 5.85 25.14
C LEU A 3 10.07 5.13 25.66
N THR A 4 9.88 3.96 26.27
CA THR A 4 10.98 3.08 26.65
C THR A 4 11.33 2.17 25.47
N ASP A 5 12.59 2.19 25.05
CA ASP A 5 13.08 1.32 23.98
C ASP A 5 13.26 -0.11 24.49
N VAL A 6 12.83 -1.06 23.67
CA VAL A 6 13.11 -2.49 23.81
C VAL A 6 13.74 -2.96 22.51
N PHE A 7 15.03 -3.29 22.55
CA PHE A 7 15.76 -3.79 21.39
C PHE A 7 15.46 -5.26 21.20
N ILE A 8 15.09 -5.62 19.98
CA ILE A 8 14.61 -6.96 19.60
C ILE A 8 15.42 -7.42 18.39
N SER A 9 15.88 -8.67 18.39
CA SER A 9 16.55 -9.29 17.24
C SER A 9 15.95 -10.67 16.96
N PRO A 10 16.22 -11.30 15.80
CA PRO A 10 15.65 -12.60 15.49
C PRO A 10 15.96 -13.66 16.56
N ALA A 11 17.21 -13.73 17.02
CA ALA A 11 17.69 -14.76 17.94
C ALA A 11 18.05 -14.25 19.34
N GLY A 12 17.87 -12.96 19.61
CA GLY A 12 18.32 -12.30 20.84
C GLY A 12 19.82 -12.01 20.85
N ALA A 13 20.31 -11.42 21.93
CA ALA A 13 21.72 -11.16 22.19
C ALA A 13 21.98 -11.00 23.69
N GLY A 14 23.21 -11.28 24.12
CA GLY A 14 23.67 -11.04 25.49
C GLY A 14 22.80 -11.71 26.53
N ASP A 15 22.31 -10.93 27.50
CA ASP A 15 21.42 -11.40 28.56
C ASP A 15 19.93 -11.44 28.18
N ASN A 16 19.58 -11.05 26.95
CA ASN A 16 18.22 -10.98 26.43
C ASN A 16 17.28 -10.06 27.23
N SER A 17 17.78 -9.00 27.88
CA SER A 17 16.94 -8.05 28.61
C SER A 17 16.18 -7.05 27.71
N GLY A 18 16.57 -6.91 26.44
CA GLY A 18 16.06 -5.88 25.53
C GLY A 18 16.54 -4.46 25.86
N SER A 19 17.40 -4.29 26.86
CA SER A 19 17.84 -2.99 27.37
C SER A 19 18.81 -2.24 26.44
N SER A 20 19.45 -2.96 25.52
CA SER A 20 20.39 -2.42 24.54
C SER A 20 20.53 -3.39 23.36
N ILE A 21 21.16 -2.94 22.29
CA ILE A 21 21.50 -3.78 21.12
C ILE A 21 22.31 -5.02 21.54
N ALA A 22 23.28 -4.85 22.45
CA ALA A 22 24.13 -5.94 22.93
C ALA A 22 23.35 -7.00 23.75
N ASN A 23 22.17 -6.64 24.24
CA ASN A 23 21.29 -7.43 25.09
C ASN A 23 19.90 -7.61 24.47
N ALA A 24 19.78 -7.62 23.14
CA ALA A 24 18.50 -7.64 22.44
C ALA A 24 17.64 -8.86 22.84
N LEU A 25 16.32 -8.65 22.92
CA LEU A 25 15.36 -9.70 23.21
C LEU A 25 15.18 -10.61 21.98
N PRO A 26 15.12 -11.95 22.13
CA PRO A 26 14.83 -12.85 21.03
C PRO A 26 13.37 -12.75 20.61
N ALA A 27 13.13 -12.42 19.35
CA ALA A 27 11.79 -12.46 18.77
C ALA A 27 11.34 -13.87 18.42
N ILE A 28 12.27 -14.71 17.96
CA ILE A 28 11.97 -16.03 17.42
C ILE A 28 12.60 -17.11 18.30
N SER A 29 11.83 -18.14 18.62
CA SER A 29 12.27 -19.36 19.29
C SER A 29 11.71 -20.57 18.55
N SER A 30 12.57 -21.54 18.19
CA SER A 30 12.16 -22.78 17.52
C SER A 30 11.35 -22.58 16.23
N GLY A 31 11.61 -21.50 15.50
CA GLY A 31 10.96 -21.19 14.21
C GLY A 31 9.62 -20.46 14.32
N ASP A 32 9.29 -19.94 15.50
CA ASP A 32 8.08 -19.15 15.72
C ASP A 32 8.27 -18.04 16.75
N TRP A 33 7.25 -17.22 17.01
CA TRP A 33 7.28 -16.19 18.04
C TRP A 33 7.74 -16.74 19.39
N SER A 34 8.62 -15.99 20.06
CA SER A 34 9.08 -16.34 21.40
C SER A 34 8.07 -15.92 22.46
N THR A 35 7.98 -16.70 23.53
CA THR A 35 7.17 -16.35 24.72
C THR A 35 7.61 -15.02 25.36
N ASN A 36 8.87 -14.62 25.13
CA ASN A 36 9.38 -13.35 25.61
C ASN A 36 8.75 -12.17 24.88
N ILE A 37 8.50 -12.28 23.57
CA ILE A 37 7.76 -11.24 22.82
C ILE A 37 6.27 -11.28 23.14
N GLU A 38 5.66 -12.46 23.17
CA GLU A 38 4.23 -12.61 23.50
C GLU A 38 3.90 -11.94 24.84
N GLY A 39 4.79 -12.09 25.83
CA GLY A 39 4.64 -11.53 27.17
C GLY A 39 5.00 -10.05 27.34
N LEU A 40 5.43 -9.33 26.29
CA LEU A 40 5.84 -7.94 26.44
C LEU A 40 4.66 -7.02 26.77
N ASP A 41 4.87 -6.18 27.79
CA ASP A 41 4.09 -4.97 27.99
C ASP A 41 4.32 -3.99 26.85
N ARG A 42 3.24 -3.39 26.33
CA ARG A 42 3.30 -2.52 25.13
C ARG A 42 3.07 -1.05 25.45
N ALA A 43 2.41 -0.76 26.56
CA ALA A 43 2.16 0.60 27.02
C ALA A 43 3.48 1.38 27.21
N ASP A 44 3.57 2.57 26.61
CA ASP A 44 4.75 3.45 26.62
C ASP A 44 6.04 2.78 26.09
N LYS A 45 5.92 1.81 25.19
CA LYS A 45 7.08 1.12 24.61
C LYS A 45 7.32 1.48 23.16
N ARG A 46 8.61 1.48 22.79
CA ARG A 46 9.07 1.40 21.42
C ARG A 46 9.86 0.12 21.23
N PHE A 47 9.28 -0.81 20.48
CA PHE A 47 9.92 -2.03 20.05
C PHE A 47 10.82 -1.72 18.86
N VAL A 48 12.13 -1.82 19.08
CA VAL A 48 13.18 -1.55 18.10
C VAL A 48 13.64 -2.88 17.52
N PHE A 49 13.06 -3.28 16.40
CA PHE A 49 13.42 -4.50 15.68
C PHE A 49 14.70 -4.23 14.88
N LEU A 50 15.76 -4.96 15.21
CA LEU A 50 17.03 -4.93 14.49
C LEU A 50 16.89 -5.69 13.16
N GLU A 51 17.68 -5.31 12.17
CA GLU A 51 17.71 -5.96 10.86
C GLU A 51 17.96 -7.47 10.98
N GLY A 52 17.35 -8.22 10.08
CA GLY A 52 17.42 -9.68 10.07
C GLY A 52 16.09 -10.32 9.66
N THR A 53 16.11 -11.64 9.52
CA THR A 53 14.95 -12.43 9.12
C THR A 53 14.30 -13.08 10.32
N TYR A 54 13.02 -12.79 10.51
CA TYR A 54 12.15 -13.25 11.59
C TYR A 54 11.18 -14.29 11.01
N ASN A 55 11.56 -15.57 11.07
CA ASN A 55 10.71 -16.65 10.56
C ASN A 55 9.63 -16.98 11.58
N VAL A 56 8.37 -16.94 11.15
CA VAL A 56 7.19 -17.16 11.99
C VAL A 56 6.27 -18.19 11.35
N ALA A 57 5.56 -18.95 12.18
CA ALA A 57 4.64 -19.99 11.73
C ALA A 57 3.23 -19.79 12.27
N THR A 58 3.06 -18.99 13.32
CA THR A 58 1.77 -18.64 13.90
C THR A 58 1.57 -17.13 13.98
N LYS A 59 0.34 -16.74 14.32
CA LYS A 59 -0.01 -15.35 14.60
C LYS A 59 0.55 -14.95 15.95
N LEU A 60 1.24 -13.81 16.03
CA LEU A 60 1.62 -13.21 17.29
C LEU A 60 0.38 -12.65 17.98
N THR A 61 0.12 -13.14 19.19
CA THR A 61 -0.89 -12.60 20.10
C THR A 61 -0.20 -12.20 21.39
N PHE A 62 -0.35 -10.93 21.76
CA PHE A 62 0.25 -10.41 22.99
C PHE A 62 -0.57 -10.80 24.21
N THR A 63 0.12 -11.06 25.32
CA THR A 63 -0.49 -11.32 26.63
C THR A 63 -0.13 -10.27 27.68
N GLY A 64 0.81 -9.36 27.37
CA GLY A 64 1.17 -8.23 28.22
C GLY A 64 0.15 -7.08 28.15
N SER A 65 0.41 -6.00 28.89
CA SER A 65 -0.46 -4.82 28.87
C SER A 65 -0.63 -4.23 27.46
N ALA A 66 -1.87 -3.90 27.11
CA ALA A 66 -2.23 -3.25 25.87
C ALA A 66 -1.86 -1.74 25.88
N PRO A 67 -1.54 -1.14 24.72
CA PRO A 67 -1.36 0.30 24.60
C PRO A 67 -2.69 1.06 24.83
N THR A 68 -2.58 2.34 25.18
CA THR A 68 -3.72 3.28 25.23
C THR A 68 -3.36 4.57 24.51
N ASP A 69 -4.33 5.45 24.29
CA ASP A 69 -4.12 6.78 23.72
C ASP A 69 -3.06 7.60 24.48
N GLU A 70 -3.01 7.48 25.81
CA GLU A 70 -2.00 8.14 26.65
C GLU A 70 -0.66 7.41 26.70
N GLN A 71 -0.67 6.08 26.45
CA GLN A 71 0.48 5.20 26.55
C GLN A 71 0.65 4.36 25.26
N PRO A 72 0.93 5.01 24.11
CA PRO A 72 0.94 4.33 22.81
C PRO A 72 2.12 3.38 22.66
N ASN A 73 2.02 2.48 21.68
CA ASN A 73 3.10 1.57 21.30
C ASN A 73 3.70 1.94 19.94
N GLN A 74 4.98 1.66 19.74
CA GLN A 74 5.64 1.82 18.45
C GLN A 74 6.47 0.60 18.09
N TRP A 75 6.38 0.16 16.84
CA TRP A 75 7.27 -0.81 16.24
C TRP A 75 8.11 -0.10 15.18
N VAL A 76 9.42 -0.16 15.32
CA VAL A 76 10.35 0.51 14.42
C VAL A 76 11.43 -0.45 13.96
N GLY A 77 11.72 -0.45 12.66
CA GLY A 77 12.90 -1.11 12.12
C GLY A 77 14.17 -0.29 12.34
N ALA A 78 15.27 -0.99 12.62
CA ALA A 78 16.59 -0.42 12.87
C ALA A 78 17.69 -1.29 12.25
N LYS A 79 18.82 -0.67 11.92
CA LYS A 79 20.04 -1.39 11.54
C LYS A 79 20.60 -2.17 12.74
N SER A 80 21.56 -3.06 12.50
CA SER A 80 22.26 -3.81 13.57
C SER A 80 22.94 -2.93 14.62
N ASP A 81 23.30 -1.69 14.29
CA ASP A 81 23.86 -0.70 15.23
C ASP A 81 22.79 0.09 16.01
N GLY A 82 21.51 -0.26 15.86
CA GLY A 82 20.36 0.40 16.49
C GLY A 82 19.91 1.71 15.83
N THR A 83 20.51 2.11 14.71
CA THR A 83 20.07 3.28 13.96
C THR A 83 18.67 3.04 13.40
N ILE A 84 17.69 3.83 13.86
CA ILE A 84 16.29 3.76 13.39
C ILE A 84 16.21 4.11 11.91
N LEU A 85 15.51 3.27 11.15
CA LEU A 85 15.35 3.44 9.72
C LEU A 85 14.40 4.60 9.37
N ARG A 86 14.58 5.09 8.15
CA ARG A 86 13.65 5.98 7.46
C ARG A 86 13.29 5.33 6.14
N PRO A 87 12.03 5.36 5.71
CA PRO A 87 11.67 4.78 4.45
C PRO A 87 12.30 5.56 3.32
N LYS A 88 12.71 4.80 2.32
CA LYS A 88 13.26 5.29 1.08
C LYS A 88 12.84 4.30 0.00
N PHE A 89 12.35 4.81 -1.13
CA PHE A 89 12.19 3.96 -2.29
C PHE A 89 13.55 3.62 -2.91
N ASP A 90 13.61 2.52 -3.64
CA ASP A 90 14.72 2.16 -4.50
C ASP A 90 14.89 3.19 -5.63
N GLU A 91 15.88 2.97 -6.48
CA GLU A 91 16.21 3.91 -7.57
C GLU A 91 15.08 4.12 -8.58
N THR A 92 14.19 3.14 -8.74
CA THR A 92 13.02 3.23 -9.64
C THR A 92 11.87 4.00 -9.01
N GLY A 93 11.86 4.13 -7.68
CA GLY A 93 10.76 4.72 -6.93
C GLY A 93 9.55 3.78 -6.77
N LEU A 94 9.63 2.53 -7.26
CA LEU A 94 8.50 1.59 -7.28
C LEU A 94 8.46 0.69 -6.04
N ARG A 95 9.61 0.31 -5.46
CA ARG A 95 9.67 -0.49 -4.23
C ARG A 95 10.50 0.21 -3.16
N LEU A 96 10.32 -0.18 -1.90
CA LEU A 96 11.15 0.29 -0.81
C LEU A 96 12.55 -0.33 -0.90
N ASP A 97 13.59 0.42 -0.53
CA ASP A 97 14.92 -0.12 -0.27
C ASP A 97 14.90 -0.87 1.07
N LEU A 98 14.88 -2.21 1.00
CA LEU A 98 14.75 -3.09 2.15
C LEU A 98 16.10 -3.55 2.73
N THR A 99 17.23 -3.02 2.27
CA THR A 99 18.60 -3.54 2.58
C THR A 99 18.87 -3.77 4.07
N ASN A 100 18.23 -3.02 4.97
CA ASN A 100 18.41 -3.15 6.42
C ASN A 100 17.08 -3.36 7.18
N TYR A 101 15.98 -3.66 6.47
CA TYR A 101 14.69 -3.81 7.12
C TYR A 101 14.64 -5.12 7.93
N PRO A 102 13.99 -5.13 9.11
CA PRO A 102 13.49 -6.36 9.70
C PRO A 102 12.50 -7.02 8.75
N LEU A 103 12.76 -8.27 8.39
CA LEU A 103 11.93 -9.05 7.46
C LEU A 103 11.25 -10.19 8.21
N PHE A 104 9.95 -10.09 8.42
CA PHE A 104 9.10 -11.16 8.95
C PHE A 104 8.63 -12.05 7.81
N VAL A 105 8.95 -13.34 7.90
CA VAL A 105 8.61 -14.33 6.86
C VAL A 105 7.69 -15.38 7.46
N CYS A 106 6.53 -15.54 6.84
CA CYS A 106 5.56 -16.57 7.21
C CYS A 106 5.42 -17.56 6.06
N SER A 107 5.65 -18.84 6.34
CA SER A 107 5.47 -19.92 5.35
C SER A 107 4.17 -20.69 5.55
N THR A 108 3.35 -20.32 6.54
CA THR A 108 2.04 -20.90 6.83
C THR A 108 0.92 -19.97 6.37
N ASN A 109 -0.28 -20.52 6.18
CA ASN A 109 -1.46 -19.78 5.76
C ASN A 109 -2.16 -19.13 6.97
N VAL A 110 -1.48 -18.15 7.60
CA VAL A 110 -1.96 -17.40 8.76
C VAL A 110 -1.61 -15.92 8.63
N GLN A 111 -2.32 -15.07 9.35
CA GLN A 111 -1.90 -13.70 9.63
C GLN A 111 -0.73 -13.72 10.62
N MET A 112 0.25 -12.82 10.45
CA MET A 112 1.49 -12.84 11.24
C MET A 112 1.33 -12.19 12.61
N ILE A 113 0.51 -11.15 12.71
CA ILE A 113 0.36 -10.32 13.91
C ILE A 113 -1.11 -9.96 14.06
N ASP A 114 -1.57 -10.02 15.31
CA ASP A 114 -2.80 -9.37 15.75
C ASP A 114 -2.50 -7.90 16.10
N THR A 115 -3.00 -6.97 15.28
CA THR A 115 -2.72 -5.54 15.49
C THR A 115 -3.63 -4.96 16.55
N GLU A 116 -3.12 -4.02 17.32
CA GLU A 116 -3.90 -3.35 18.36
C GLU A 116 -3.97 -1.84 18.17
N GLU A 117 -4.95 -1.21 18.83
CA GLU A 117 -5.16 0.23 18.83
C GLU A 117 -3.89 0.98 19.26
N ASN A 118 -3.82 2.27 18.94
CA ASN A 118 -2.78 3.16 19.46
C ASN A 118 -1.34 2.70 19.15
N THR A 119 -1.16 1.95 18.06
CA THR A 119 0.13 1.37 17.65
C THR A 119 0.60 1.94 16.32
N TYR A 120 1.87 2.37 16.31
CA TYR A 120 2.54 2.91 15.13
C TYR A 120 3.59 1.95 14.60
N TYR A 121 3.53 1.62 13.31
CA TYR A 121 4.46 0.70 12.66
C TYR A 121 5.32 1.44 11.64
N LYS A 122 6.63 1.20 11.67
CA LYS A 122 7.56 1.92 10.82
C LYS A 122 8.72 1.06 10.31
N CYS A 123 8.93 1.08 9.00
CA CYS A 123 10.08 0.43 8.35
C CYS A 123 10.22 -1.06 8.69
N LEU A 124 9.13 -1.80 8.53
CA LEU A 124 9.06 -3.26 8.72
C LEU A 124 8.64 -3.92 7.42
N SER A 125 9.14 -5.12 7.14
CA SER A 125 8.74 -5.91 5.97
C SER A 125 8.07 -7.21 6.41
N PHE A 126 6.90 -7.50 5.86
CA PHE A 126 6.12 -8.71 6.11
C PHE A 126 5.92 -9.46 4.81
N GLU A 127 6.38 -10.71 4.74
CA GLU A 127 6.28 -11.55 3.55
C GLU A 127 5.65 -12.91 3.85
N ASN A 128 4.45 -13.15 3.31
CA ASN A 128 3.86 -14.49 3.31
C ASN A 128 4.23 -15.24 2.02
N THR A 129 5.00 -16.31 2.18
CA THR A 129 5.56 -17.13 1.09
C THR A 129 4.77 -18.41 0.83
N ASN A 130 3.68 -18.64 1.57
CA ASN A 130 2.86 -19.84 1.40
C ASN A 130 2.13 -19.80 0.04
N SER A 131 2.40 -20.76 -0.83
CA SER A 131 1.74 -20.87 -2.16
C SER A 131 0.23 -21.14 -2.10
N SER A 132 -0.28 -21.47 -0.92
CA SER A 132 -1.69 -21.67 -0.61
C SER A 132 -2.23 -20.59 0.33
N TYR A 133 -1.54 -19.44 0.45
CA TYR A 133 -2.06 -18.28 1.16
C TYR A 133 -3.45 -17.94 0.62
N SER A 134 -4.40 -17.78 1.53
CA SER A 134 -5.82 -17.58 1.24
C SER A 134 -6.50 -16.65 2.24
N GLN A 135 -5.72 -15.75 2.85
CA GLN A 135 -6.23 -14.80 3.83
C GLN A 135 -6.65 -13.50 3.16
N GLY A 136 -7.47 -12.71 3.87
CA GLY A 136 -7.78 -11.32 3.49
C GLY A 136 -6.66 -10.33 3.85
N SER A 137 -5.65 -10.73 4.62
CA SER A 137 -4.52 -9.84 4.92
C SER A 137 -3.34 -10.61 5.52
N ILE A 138 -2.12 -10.14 5.29
CA ILE A 138 -0.91 -10.70 5.93
C ILE A 138 -0.88 -10.39 7.43
N ILE A 139 -1.47 -9.25 7.80
CA ILE A 139 -1.58 -8.78 9.18
C ILE A 139 -3.05 -8.63 9.50
N GLU A 140 -3.48 -9.16 10.64
CA GLU A 140 -4.86 -9.03 11.06
C GLU A 140 -5.19 -7.56 11.34
N GLN A 141 -6.40 -7.15 10.95
CA GLN A 141 -6.96 -5.84 11.25
C GLN A 141 -8.28 -6.11 11.98
N SER A 142 -8.20 -6.37 13.28
CA SER A 142 -9.36 -6.57 14.14
C SER A 142 -10.26 -5.34 14.10
N THR A 143 -11.57 -5.51 13.86
CA THR A 143 -12.55 -4.40 13.90
C THR A 143 -12.72 -3.80 15.28
N ALA A 144 -12.27 -4.49 16.33
CA ALA A 144 -12.27 -3.98 17.70
C ALA A 144 -11.05 -3.09 17.99
N ASP A 145 -10.06 -3.06 17.09
CA ASP A 145 -8.75 -2.46 17.34
C ASP A 145 -8.30 -1.45 16.25
N ILE A 146 -9.25 -0.88 15.50
CA ILE A 146 -8.95 -0.04 14.32
C ILE A 146 -8.65 1.43 14.65
N ASP A 147 -8.91 1.88 15.87
CA ASP A 147 -8.67 3.27 16.21
C ASP A 147 -7.15 3.54 16.36
N GLN A 148 -6.67 4.51 15.58
CA GLN A 148 -5.32 5.11 15.69
C GLN A 148 -4.12 4.24 15.26
N GLN A 149 -4.30 3.23 14.40
CA GLN A 149 -3.14 2.58 13.77
C GLN A 149 -2.57 3.41 12.62
N MET A 150 -1.24 3.56 12.58
CA MET A 150 -0.56 4.14 11.41
C MET A 150 0.65 3.33 10.98
N TRP A 151 0.80 3.21 9.66
CA TRP A 151 1.85 2.46 9.00
C TRP A 151 2.69 3.41 8.14
N PHE A 152 4.00 3.45 8.39
CA PHE A 152 4.91 4.35 7.70
C PHE A 152 6.09 3.59 7.11
N GLY A 153 6.17 3.51 5.79
CA GLY A 153 7.33 2.90 5.16
C GLY A 153 7.39 1.38 5.28
N CYS A 154 6.25 0.71 5.43
CA CYS A 154 6.19 -0.75 5.60
C CYS A 154 6.01 -1.46 4.25
N ASN A 155 6.53 -2.69 4.16
CA ASN A 155 6.39 -3.55 2.99
C ASN A 155 5.51 -4.75 3.34
N PHE A 156 4.50 -5.04 2.52
CA PHE A 156 3.59 -6.16 2.65
C PHE A 156 3.62 -6.96 1.36
N LYS A 157 4.04 -8.21 1.42
CA LYS A 157 4.20 -9.05 0.24
C LYS A 157 3.58 -10.41 0.46
N ALA A 158 2.72 -10.85 -0.44
CA ALA A 158 2.11 -12.18 -0.38
C ALA A 158 2.47 -13.01 -1.60
N THR A 159 2.29 -14.32 -1.47
CA THR A 159 2.19 -15.28 -2.57
C THR A 159 0.77 -15.81 -2.65
N PRO A 160 -0.19 -15.01 -3.13
CA PRO A 160 -1.59 -15.42 -3.18
C PRO A 160 -1.80 -16.75 -3.89
N GLY A 161 -2.58 -17.63 -3.25
CA GLY A 161 -2.81 -19.00 -3.71
C GLY A 161 -4.22 -19.25 -4.24
N ASN A 162 -5.15 -18.29 -4.10
CA ASN A 162 -6.53 -18.45 -4.54
C ASN A 162 -7.20 -17.14 -4.97
N ALA A 163 -8.31 -17.27 -5.70
CA ALA A 163 -9.09 -16.15 -6.23
C ALA A 163 -9.71 -15.20 -5.17
N ASN A 164 -9.68 -15.55 -3.88
CA ASN A 164 -10.23 -14.75 -2.79
C ASN A 164 -9.13 -14.16 -1.87
N SER A 165 -7.86 -14.31 -2.26
CA SER A 165 -6.73 -13.85 -1.46
C SER A 165 -6.55 -12.35 -1.61
N GLU A 166 -6.15 -11.69 -0.53
CA GLU A 166 -5.80 -10.28 -0.54
C GLU A 166 -4.45 -10.07 0.16
N VAL A 167 -3.65 -9.09 -0.26
CA VAL A 167 -2.36 -8.83 0.41
C VAL A 167 -2.61 -8.11 1.74
N MET A 168 -3.50 -7.11 1.74
CA MET A 168 -3.81 -6.34 2.94
C MET A 168 -5.22 -5.73 2.90
N ILE A 169 -5.81 -5.57 4.08
CA ILE A 169 -6.99 -4.74 4.32
C ILE A 169 -6.56 -3.47 5.05
N ALA A 170 -7.05 -2.32 4.62
CA ALA A 170 -6.91 -1.04 5.31
C ALA A 170 -8.29 -0.59 5.80
N ASN A 171 -8.61 -0.83 7.07
CA ASN A 171 -9.90 -0.52 7.65
C ASN A 171 -9.81 0.59 8.71
N ALA A 172 -10.21 1.81 8.35
CA ALA A 172 -10.04 3.02 9.18
C ALA A 172 -8.59 3.29 9.63
N THR A 173 -7.60 2.80 8.86
CA THR A 173 -6.18 2.92 9.16
C THR A 173 -5.42 3.74 8.12
N ASN A 174 -4.28 4.32 8.53
CA ASN A 174 -3.49 5.19 7.66
C ASN A 174 -2.20 4.52 7.22
N TYR A 175 -1.92 4.56 5.91
CA TYR A 175 -0.71 4.03 5.29
C TYR A 175 0.00 5.13 4.53
N HIS A 176 1.28 5.31 4.82
CA HIS A 176 2.11 6.34 4.22
C HIS A 176 3.43 5.73 3.72
N THR A 177 3.75 5.91 2.44
CA THR A 177 5.03 5.40 1.86
C THR A 177 5.17 3.88 1.98
N CYS A 178 4.06 3.14 1.94
CA CYS A 178 4.06 1.68 2.06
C CYS A 178 4.03 0.98 0.69
N VAL A 179 4.45 -0.27 0.64
CA VAL A 179 4.37 -1.13 -0.56
C VAL A 179 3.49 -2.34 -0.23
N PHE A 180 2.55 -2.64 -1.13
CA PHE A 180 1.71 -3.84 -1.11
C PHE A 180 1.98 -4.60 -2.41
N GLU A 181 2.39 -5.85 -2.32
CA GLU A 181 2.83 -6.64 -3.47
C GLU A 181 2.28 -8.06 -3.47
N ALA A 182 1.59 -8.43 -4.55
CA ALA A 182 1.26 -9.82 -4.87
C ALA A 182 2.28 -10.38 -5.86
N THR A 183 2.82 -11.57 -5.58
CA THR A 183 3.82 -12.22 -6.45
C THR A 183 3.22 -13.14 -7.51
N THR A 184 1.93 -13.45 -7.41
CA THR A 184 1.20 -14.32 -8.34
C THR A 184 0.01 -13.57 -8.92
N LYS A 185 -0.71 -14.19 -9.86
CA LYS A 185 -1.97 -13.69 -10.41
C LYS A 185 -3.19 -14.43 -9.86
N ASN A 186 -3.07 -14.99 -8.66
CA ASN A 186 -4.13 -15.76 -8.02
C ASN A 186 -4.60 -15.01 -6.78
N PHE A 187 -5.22 -13.86 -6.97
CA PHE A 187 -5.66 -12.97 -5.91
C PHE A 187 -6.91 -12.21 -6.35
N ASP A 188 -7.71 -11.80 -5.37
CA ASP A 188 -8.87 -10.97 -5.63
C ASP A 188 -8.49 -9.50 -5.78
N ARG A 189 -7.73 -8.98 -4.81
CA ARG A 189 -7.26 -7.61 -4.76
C ARG A 189 -5.94 -7.51 -4.02
N VAL A 190 -5.08 -6.54 -4.36
CA VAL A 190 -3.86 -6.30 -3.58
C VAL A 190 -4.20 -5.58 -2.28
N LEU A 191 -5.00 -4.52 -2.34
CA LEU A 191 -5.40 -3.73 -1.18
C LEU A 191 -6.92 -3.52 -1.13
N ASP A 192 -7.57 -3.94 -0.04
CA ASP A 192 -8.97 -3.60 0.25
C ASP A 192 -9.05 -2.40 1.20
N VAL A 193 -9.63 -1.29 0.74
CA VAL A 193 -9.75 -0.06 1.52
C VAL A 193 -11.19 0.12 2.01
N ARG A 194 -11.33 0.10 3.34
CA ARG A 194 -12.59 0.22 4.08
C ARG A 194 -12.51 1.37 5.08
N GLY A 195 -13.67 1.89 5.51
CA GLY A 195 -13.72 2.98 6.48
C GLY A 195 -12.97 4.25 6.03
N ASN A 196 -12.65 5.15 6.95
CA ASN A 196 -12.02 6.44 6.61
C ASN A 196 -10.49 6.35 6.47
N SER A 197 -10.00 5.30 5.82
CA SER A 197 -8.57 5.04 5.62
C SER A 197 -7.93 6.08 4.68
N ARG A 198 -6.65 6.37 4.93
CA ARG A 198 -5.82 7.20 4.05
C ARG A 198 -4.64 6.40 3.54
N ILE A 199 -4.50 6.35 2.22
CA ILE A 199 -3.44 5.64 1.50
C ILE A 199 -2.66 6.69 0.73
N ASP A 200 -1.51 7.10 1.27
CA ASP A 200 -0.73 8.21 0.74
C ASP A 200 0.68 7.77 0.36
N ASN A 201 1.14 8.16 -0.83
CA ASN A 201 2.48 7.84 -1.32
C ASN A 201 2.78 6.33 -1.34
N CYS A 202 1.78 5.47 -1.52
CA CYS A 202 1.96 4.02 -1.49
C CYS A 202 2.22 3.44 -2.89
N ARG A 203 2.63 2.17 -2.92
CA ARG A 203 2.82 1.38 -4.15
C ARG A 203 2.00 0.10 -4.02
N ILE A 204 1.16 -0.16 -5.00
CA ILE A 204 0.23 -1.29 -5.02
C ILE A 204 0.55 -2.07 -6.29
N ILE A 205 1.10 -3.26 -6.13
CA ILE A 205 1.78 -3.99 -7.19
C ILE A 205 1.18 -5.39 -7.29
N GLY A 206 0.61 -5.74 -8.44
CA GLY A 206 0.13 -7.10 -8.72
C GLY A 206 1.21 -8.01 -9.32
N GLY A 207 0.88 -9.29 -9.48
CA GLY A 207 1.77 -10.31 -10.08
C GLY A 207 1.84 -10.29 -11.62
N GLY A 208 1.27 -9.28 -12.28
CA GLY A 208 1.36 -9.00 -13.72
C GLY A 208 0.00 -8.78 -14.41
N ALA A 209 -0.01 -8.01 -15.50
CA ALA A 209 -1.23 -7.52 -16.17
C ALA A 209 -2.04 -8.55 -17.00
N GLY A 210 -1.43 -9.63 -17.49
CA GLY A 210 -2.19 -10.67 -18.24
C GLY A 210 -3.12 -11.51 -17.33
N SER A 211 -3.94 -12.41 -17.91
CA SER A 211 -4.95 -13.21 -17.21
C SER A 211 -4.50 -13.87 -15.89
N GLY A 212 -5.42 -13.92 -14.93
CA GLY A 212 -5.26 -14.50 -13.59
C GLY A 212 -6.56 -15.13 -13.07
N SER A 213 -6.65 -15.33 -11.75
CA SER A 213 -7.85 -15.82 -11.06
C SER A 213 -8.21 -14.91 -9.88
N GLY A 214 -9.51 -14.65 -9.71
CA GLY A 214 -10.03 -13.58 -8.85
C GLY A 214 -10.38 -12.35 -9.69
N ASP A 215 -10.80 -11.26 -9.06
CA ASP A 215 -10.99 -9.99 -9.79
C ASP A 215 -9.64 -9.42 -10.24
N GLY A 216 -8.60 -9.59 -9.42
CA GLY A 216 -7.23 -9.23 -9.72
C GLY A 216 -6.90 -7.75 -9.57
N ASP A 217 -7.68 -7.02 -8.78
CA ASP A 217 -7.60 -5.57 -8.67
C ASP A 217 -6.36 -5.09 -7.89
N GLY A 218 -5.87 -3.90 -8.20
CA GLY A 218 -4.89 -3.23 -7.35
C GLY A 218 -5.50 -2.80 -6.03
N LEU A 219 -6.46 -1.90 -6.11
CA LEU A 219 -7.16 -1.36 -4.96
C LEU A 219 -8.65 -1.51 -5.17
N THR A 220 -9.33 -2.14 -4.23
CA THR A 220 -10.79 -2.10 -4.16
C THR A 220 -11.22 -1.24 -2.98
N THR A 221 -12.27 -0.45 -3.14
CA THR A 221 -12.84 0.29 -2.00
C THR A 221 -14.35 0.28 -1.97
N THR A 222 -14.87 0.09 -0.76
CA THR A 222 -16.29 0.26 -0.40
C THR A 222 -16.51 1.51 0.46
N SER A 223 -15.44 2.27 0.73
CA SER A 223 -15.50 3.43 1.60
C SER A 223 -16.14 4.63 0.94
N GLN A 224 -16.88 5.41 1.73
CA GLN A 224 -17.49 6.67 1.29
C GLN A 224 -16.52 7.86 1.32
N THR A 225 -15.38 7.76 2.02
CA THR A 225 -14.48 8.91 2.23
C THR A 225 -12.98 8.57 2.21
N ALA A 226 -12.61 7.37 1.76
CA ALA A 226 -11.21 6.99 1.65
C ALA A 226 -10.42 7.96 0.76
N GLN A 227 -9.16 8.18 1.14
CA GLN A 227 -8.23 9.03 0.39
C GLN A 227 -7.11 8.17 -0.17
N ILE A 228 -6.89 8.24 -1.48
CA ILE A 228 -5.88 7.49 -2.22
C ILE A 228 -5.07 8.53 -2.98
N ARG A 229 -3.90 8.89 -2.45
CA ARG A 229 -3.14 10.05 -2.95
C ARG A 229 -1.70 9.69 -3.21
N ASP A 230 -1.14 10.28 -4.26
CA ASP A 230 0.27 10.12 -4.59
C ASP A 230 0.67 8.62 -4.72
N CYS A 231 -0.26 7.75 -5.13
CA CYS A 231 -0.04 6.30 -5.18
C CYS A 231 0.29 5.79 -6.58
N VAL A 232 1.06 4.70 -6.65
CA VAL A 232 1.29 3.96 -7.91
C VAL A 232 0.57 2.65 -7.84
N ILE A 233 -0.21 2.34 -8.88
CA ILE A 233 -0.94 1.08 -8.99
C ILE A 233 -0.58 0.44 -10.32
N THR A 234 0.02 -0.75 -10.27
CA THR A 234 0.58 -1.38 -11.46
C THR A 234 0.61 -2.90 -11.41
N ASN A 235 0.70 -3.52 -12.58
CA ASN A 235 0.85 -4.96 -12.76
C ASN A 235 -0.28 -5.78 -12.14
N CYS A 236 -1.47 -5.21 -11.96
CA CYS A 236 -2.65 -5.96 -11.54
C CYS A 236 -3.31 -6.60 -12.77
N HIS A 237 -3.85 -7.82 -12.65
CA HIS A 237 -4.49 -8.49 -13.79
C HIS A 237 -5.95 -8.05 -13.99
N GLY A 238 -6.55 -7.45 -12.96
CA GLY A 238 -7.81 -6.74 -12.98
C GLY A 238 -7.61 -5.23 -13.06
N LYS A 239 -8.49 -4.47 -12.42
CA LYS A 239 -8.52 -3.01 -12.47
C LYS A 239 -7.40 -2.40 -11.61
N GLY A 240 -7.00 -1.18 -11.90
CA GLY A 240 -6.13 -0.40 -11.01
C GLY A 240 -6.86 -0.02 -9.72
N VAL A 241 -7.91 0.79 -9.85
CA VAL A 241 -8.83 1.16 -8.76
C VAL A 241 -10.23 0.67 -9.12
N HIS A 242 -10.85 -0.08 -8.22
CA HIS A 242 -12.20 -0.58 -8.37
C HIS A 242 -13.08 -0.13 -7.21
N MET A 243 -14.23 0.41 -7.52
CA MET A 243 -15.12 1.02 -6.53
C MET A 243 -16.42 0.25 -6.47
N THR A 244 -16.60 -0.49 -5.40
CA THR A 244 -17.74 -1.41 -5.22
C THR A 244 -18.66 -0.95 -4.10
N SER A 245 -18.65 0.34 -3.76
CA SER A 245 -19.60 0.88 -2.79
C SER A 245 -21.03 0.62 -3.28
N THR A 246 -21.98 0.48 -2.36
CA THR A 246 -23.41 0.48 -2.70
C THR A 246 -24.10 1.72 -2.12
N SER A 247 -23.32 2.62 -1.53
CA SER A 247 -23.80 3.87 -0.98
C SER A 247 -23.99 4.89 -2.09
N VAL A 248 -25.18 5.49 -2.13
CA VAL A 248 -25.50 6.63 -3.00
C VAL A 248 -24.66 7.89 -2.71
N LYS A 249 -23.89 7.91 -1.61
CA LYS A 249 -22.95 8.98 -1.24
C LYS A 249 -21.55 8.40 -1.10
N THR A 250 -20.75 8.54 -2.14
CA THR A 250 -19.35 8.12 -2.14
C THR A 250 -18.50 9.26 -2.68
N THR A 251 -17.55 9.75 -1.88
CA THR A 251 -16.56 10.74 -2.29
C THR A 251 -15.22 10.03 -2.48
N ILE A 252 -14.80 9.91 -3.74
CA ILE A 252 -13.57 9.23 -4.10
C ILE A 252 -12.48 10.26 -4.25
N ASN A 253 -11.50 10.27 -3.35
CA ASN A 253 -10.33 11.12 -3.54
C ASN A 253 -9.16 10.27 -4.05
N VAL A 254 -9.14 9.99 -5.36
CA VAL A 254 -7.99 9.40 -6.06
C VAL A 254 -7.26 10.53 -6.78
N SER A 255 -6.21 11.07 -6.19
CA SER A 255 -5.48 12.21 -6.76
C SER A 255 -3.98 11.99 -6.81
N ASN A 256 -3.32 12.62 -7.77
CA ASN A 256 -1.89 12.48 -8.03
C ASN A 256 -1.42 11.02 -8.15
N CYS A 257 -2.25 10.09 -8.63
CA CYS A 257 -1.88 8.69 -8.75
C CYS A 257 -1.30 8.38 -10.14
N THR A 258 -0.46 7.35 -10.21
CA THR A 258 0.02 6.75 -11.47
C THR A 258 -0.54 5.34 -11.56
N ILE A 259 -1.53 5.15 -12.42
CA ILE A 259 -2.25 3.88 -12.62
C ILE A 259 -1.88 3.33 -13.98
N VAL A 260 -1.01 2.31 -13.99
CA VAL A 260 -0.26 1.96 -15.19
C VAL A 260 -0.06 0.47 -15.34
N ASN A 261 -0.19 -0.05 -16.56
CA ASN A 261 0.07 -1.46 -16.89
C ASN A 261 -0.76 -2.45 -16.04
N ASN A 262 -2.07 -2.23 -15.96
CA ASN A 262 -3.03 -3.18 -15.37
C ASN A 262 -3.81 -3.91 -16.48
N GLY A 263 -4.35 -5.09 -16.19
CA GLY A 263 -5.06 -5.93 -17.15
C GLY A 263 -6.49 -5.48 -17.44
N GLY A 264 -7.14 -4.87 -16.45
CA GLY A 264 -8.48 -4.30 -16.54
C GLY A 264 -8.43 -2.78 -16.70
N ASP A 265 -9.49 -2.11 -16.24
CA ASP A 265 -9.62 -0.66 -16.33
C ASP A 265 -8.64 0.06 -15.40
N GLY A 266 -8.27 1.30 -15.71
CA GLY A 266 -7.44 2.11 -14.82
C GLY A 266 -8.19 2.44 -13.52
N ILE A 267 -9.28 3.19 -13.65
CA ILE A 267 -10.24 3.47 -12.58
C ILE A 267 -11.61 3.01 -13.04
N ASP A 268 -12.25 2.14 -12.26
CA ASP A 268 -13.63 1.72 -12.47
C ASP A 268 -14.50 2.19 -11.31
N THR A 269 -15.46 3.06 -11.63
CA THR A 269 -16.49 3.53 -10.71
C THR A 269 -17.87 2.96 -10.99
N ASP A 270 -18.00 2.05 -11.96
CA ASP A 270 -19.27 1.43 -12.31
C ASP A 270 -19.78 0.59 -11.16
N GLN A 271 -20.94 0.99 -10.65
CA GLN A 271 -21.65 0.33 -9.58
C GLN A 271 -23.04 0.02 -10.14
N ASP A 272 -23.52 -1.21 -9.97
CA ASP A 272 -24.85 -1.65 -10.41
C ASP A 272 -26.02 -0.89 -9.72
N VAL A 273 -25.77 0.26 -9.09
CA VAL A 273 -26.71 1.13 -8.39
C VAL A 273 -26.44 2.59 -8.74
N ALA A 274 -27.49 3.31 -9.15
CA ALA A 274 -27.37 4.74 -9.49
C ALA A 274 -26.79 5.55 -8.32
N MET A 275 -25.64 6.18 -8.56
CA MET A 275 -25.05 7.15 -7.63
C MET A 275 -25.98 8.37 -7.44
N SER A 276 -25.88 9.04 -6.29
CA SER A 276 -26.47 10.39 -6.13
C SER A 276 -25.40 11.43 -6.41
N SER A 277 -25.84 12.56 -6.97
CA SER A 277 -25.11 13.71 -7.55
C SER A 277 -24.05 14.43 -6.69
N LEU A 278 -23.30 13.73 -5.84
CA LEU A 278 -22.31 14.23 -4.88
C LEU A 278 -21.02 13.40 -4.90
N LEU A 279 -20.67 12.81 -6.04
CA LEU A 279 -19.28 12.54 -6.36
C LEU A 279 -18.57 13.90 -6.49
N THR A 280 -17.91 14.36 -5.43
CA THR A 280 -16.78 15.30 -5.57
C THR A 280 -15.54 14.44 -5.68
N SER A 281 -15.37 13.81 -6.84
CA SER A 281 -14.17 13.05 -7.10
C SER A 281 -13.04 14.02 -7.41
N ASN A 282 -12.14 14.23 -6.44
CA ASN A 282 -10.91 14.98 -6.70
C ASN A 282 -9.94 14.03 -7.42
N GLY A 283 -10.24 13.81 -8.70
CA GLY A 283 -9.45 13.00 -9.64
C GLY A 283 -8.25 13.74 -10.23
N GLU A 284 -7.77 14.77 -9.53
CA GLU A 284 -6.80 15.70 -10.07
C GLU A 284 -5.46 15.01 -10.30
N ALA A 285 -4.84 15.33 -11.44
CA ALA A 285 -3.45 15.04 -11.75
C ALA A 285 -3.07 13.55 -11.75
N ASN A 286 -4.00 12.67 -12.12
CA ASN A 286 -3.71 11.24 -12.29
C ASN A 286 -3.12 10.96 -13.68
N ILE A 287 -2.15 10.03 -13.73
CA ILE A 287 -1.69 9.38 -14.97
C ILE A 287 -2.38 8.02 -15.08
N ILE A 288 -3.08 7.75 -16.19
CA ILE A 288 -3.72 6.46 -16.47
C ILE A 288 -3.25 5.93 -17.83
N PHE A 289 -2.33 4.96 -17.83
CA PHE A 289 -1.62 4.58 -19.06
C PHE A 289 -1.45 3.07 -19.24
N GLY A 290 -1.64 2.59 -20.47
CA GLY A 290 -1.28 1.21 -20.83
C GLY A 290 -2.10 0.14 -20.13
N ASN A 291 -3.35 0.44 -19.75
CA ASN A 291 -4.24 -0.54 -19.12
C ASN A 291 -4.98 -1.38 -20.19
N GLY A 292 -5.26 -2.64 -19.89
CA GLY A 292 -5.92 -3.58 -20.81
C GLY A 292 -7.42 -3.32 -20.99
N GLY A 293 -8.04 -2.60 -20.04
CA GLY A 293 -9.39 -2.07 -20.14
C GLY A 293 -9.42 -0.60 -20.59
N VAL A 294 -10.43 0.13 -20.14
CA VAL A 294 -10.55 1.58 -20.36
C VAL A 294 -9.71 2.35 -19.34
N GLY A 295 -9.34 3.59 -19.64
CA GLY A 295 -8.66 4.45 -18.65
C GLY A 295 -9.56 4.72 -17.44
N LEU A 296 -10.74 5.27 -17.69
CA LEU A 296 -11.75 5.59 -16.69
C LEU A 296 -13.11 5.06 -17.15
N ARG A 297 -13.69 4.15 -16.37
CA ARG A 297 -15.10 3.75 -16.49
C ARG A 297 -15.93 4.48 -15.45
N ALA A 298 -16.95 5.20 -15.90
CA ALA A 298 -17.96 5.80 -15.05
C ALA A 298 -19.15 4.85 -14.81
N ASP A 299 -20.01 5.19 -13.85
CA ASP A 299 -21.27 4.48 -13.62
C ASP A 299 -22.24 4.78 -14.77
N ALA A 300 -22.68 3.74 -15.46
CA ALA A 300 -23.61 3.83 -16.59
C ALA A 300 -25.01 4.35 -16.21
N ASN A 301 -25.33 4.45 -14.92
CA ASN A 301 -26.60 4.97 -14.40
C ASN A 301 -26.51 6.40 -13.84
N ASP A 302 -25.32 6.95 -13.64
CA ASP A 302 -25.09 8.36 -13.25
C ASP A 302 -23.78 8.90 -13.86
N ASP A 303 -23.92 9.41 -15.07
CA ASP A 303 -22.87 9.95 -15.94
C ASP A 303 -22.23 11.26 -15.41
N ARG A 304 -22.54 11.67 -14.16
CA ARG A 304 -22.02 12.90 -13.53
C ARG A 304 -20.86 12.62 -12.60
N GLN A 305 -19.68 12.42 -13.17
CA GLN A 305 -18.42 12.53 -12.44
C GLN A 305 -18.03 14.00 -12.21
N ALA A 306 -18.78 14.73 -11.39
CA ALA A 306 -18.48 16.12 -11.08
C ALA A 306 -17.12 16.26 -10.39
N GLY A 307 -16.14 16.88 -11.05
CA GLY A 307 -14.88 17.31 -10.43
C GLY A 307 -13.59 16.59 -10.86
N PHE A 308 -13.63 15.61 -11.78
CA PHE A 308 -12.39 15.16 -12.45
C PHE A 308 -11.89 16.27 -13.37
N GLN A 309 -10.80 16.96 -12.97
CA GLN A 309 -10.39 18.19 -13.67
C GLN A 309 -9.14 18.06 -14.54
N LEU A 310 -8.25 17.10 -14.29
CA LEU A 310 -6.98 16.98 -15.03
C LEU A 310 -6.48 15.53 -15.02
N LEU A 311 -6.40 14.92 -16.19
CA LEU A 311 -5.94 13.54 -16.36
C LEU A 311 -4.90 13.50 -17.49
N ALA A 312 -3.94 12.61 -17.39
CA ALA A 312 -3.11 12.25 -18.54
C ALA A 312 -3.29 10.78 -18.86
N MET A 313 -3.70 10.49 -20.09
CA MET A 313 -4.05 9.15 -20.52
C MET A 313 -3.44 8.80 -21.85
N GLY A 314 -3.23 7.50 -22.06
CA GLY A 314 -2.82 6.96 -23.34
C GLY A 314 -2.72 5.44 -23.31
N ASP A 315 -2.80 4.85 -24.49
CA ASP A 315 -2.57 3.42 -24.72
C ASP A 315 -3.45 2.47 -23.86
N ASN A 316 -4.63 2.94 -23.43
CA ASN A 316 -5.61 2.09 -22.77
C ASN A 316 -6.39 1.30 -23.85
N SER A 317 -6.36 -0.02 -23.79
CA SER A 317 -6.83 -0.89 -24.90
C SER A 317 -8.35 -0.79 -25.15
N GLY A 318 -9.12 -0.48 -24.11
CA GLY A 318 -10.57 -0.22 -24.21
C GLY A 318 -10.92 1.21 -24.60
N GLY A 319 -9.93 2.11 -24.74
CA GLY A 319 -10.14 3.55 -24.88
C GLY A 319 -9.89 4.30 -23.57
N ASN A 320 -9.92 5.64 -23.61
CA ASN A 320 -9.65 6.45 -22.42
C ASN A 320 -10.85 6.55 -21.48
N PHE A 321 -12.06 6.60 -22.03
CA PHE A 321 -13.30 6.80 -21.29
C PHE A 321 -14.37 5.80 -21.71
N THR A 322 -15.28 5.51 -20.80
CA THR A 322 -16.54 4.79 -21.06
C THR A 322 -17.59 5.31 -20.09
N ASP A 323 -18.82 5.46 -20.58
CA ASP A 323 -20.01 5.92 -19.84
C ASP A 323 -19.88 7.34 -19.25
N MET A 324 -19.08 8.20 -19.90
CA MET A 324 -18.83 9.58 -19.47
C MET A 324 -19.67 10.64 -20.23
N ASP A 325 -20.53 10.22 -21.17
CA ASP A 325 -21.49 11.04 -21.92
C ASP A 325 -20.96 12.47 -22.27
N SER A 326 -21.75 13.51 -22.01
CA SER A 326 -21.40 14.91 -22.31
C SER A 326 -20.27 15.50 -21.45
N TYR A 327 -19.75 14.75 -20.47
CA TYR A 327 -18.63 15.16 -19.64
C TYR A 327 -17.27 14.85 -20.27
N GLU A 328 -17.19 13.92 -21.24
CA GLU A 328 -15.95 13.62 -21.96
C GLU A 328 -15.35 14.90 -22.61
N ASP A 329 -16.21 15.76 -23.15
CA ASP A 329 -15.83 17.02 -23.80
C ASP A 329 -15.41 18.12 -22.79
N MET A 330 -15.60 17.90 -21.49
CA MET A 330 -15.30 18.87 -20.43
C MET A 330 -13.99 18.58 -19.69
N ILE A 331 -13.35 17.42 -19.93
CA ILE A 331 -12.10 17.02 -19.28
C ILE A 331 -10.93 17.26 -20.22
N ASP A 332 -9.99 18.10 -19.80
CA ASP A 332 -8.72 18.25 -20.50
C ASP A 332 -7.84 17.02 -20.24
N VAL A 333 -7.62 16.22 -21.28
CA VAL A 333 -6.70 15.06 -21.24
C VAL A 333 -5.37 15.41 -21.89
N ILE A 334 -4.29 15.20 -21.15
CA ILE A 334 -2.94 15.22 -21.72
C ILE A 334 -2.62 13.83 -22.27
N ALA A 335 -2.29 13.74 -23.55
CA ALA A 335 -1.90 12.47 -24.15
C ALA A 335 -0.56 12.00 -23.55
N VAL A 336 -0.50 10.72 -23.16
CA VAL A 336 0.69 10.06 -22.60
C VAL A 336 1.17 8.97 -23.53
N THR A 337 2.47 8.79 -23.61
CA THR A 337 3.14 7.71 -24.33
C THR A 337 4.19 7.05 -23.44
N THR A 338 4.71 5.90 -23.87
CA THR A 338 5.83 5.25 -23.19
C THR A 338 7.08 6.13 -23.09
N ALA A 339 7.23 7.14 -23.97
CA ALA A 339 8.37 8.05 -23.98
C ALA A 339 8.32 9.14 -22.88
N ASP A 340 7.17 9.29 -22.22
CA ASP A 340 6.99 10.22 -21.10
C ASP A 340 7.58 9.68 -19.79
N PHE A 341 7.75 8.36 -19.71
CA PHE A 341 8.39 7.69 -18.58
C PHE A 341 9.91 7.57 -18.77
N PHE A 342 10.63 7.46 -17.66
CA PHE A 342 12.08 7.31 -17.66
C PHE A 342 12.50 5.97 -18.30
N ASP A 343 11.94 4.86 -17.82
CA ASP A 343 12.11 3.54 -18.41
C ASP A 343 10.87 2.66 -18.16
N TYR A 344 9.87 2.82 -19.02
CA TYR A 344 8.62 2.05 -18.93
C TYR A 344 8.85 0.53 -18.95
N ALA A 345 9.80 0.04 -19.75
CA ALA A 345 10.06 -1.39 -19.91
C ALA A 345 10.66 -2.01 -18.65
N SER A 346 11.39 -1.22 -17.85
CA SER A 346 11.92 -1.61 -16.55
C SER A 346 11.01 -1.25 -15.37
N LEU A 347 9.74 -0.88 -15.63
CA LEU A 347 8.75 -0.46 -14.62
C LEU A 347 9.18 0.80 -13.84
N ASP A 348 10.01 1.64 -14.45
CA ASP A 348 10.40 2.94 -13.91
C ASP A 348 9.51 4.03 -14.52
N TYR A 349 8.42 4.32 -13.81
CA TYR A 349 7.42 5.29 -14.24
C TYR A 349 7.71 6.72 -13.75
N ARG A 350 8.97 7.03 -13.37
CA ARG A 350 9.38 8.43 -13.15
C ARG A 350 9.16 9.24 -14.42
N ILE A 351 8.74 10.49 -14.26
CA ILE A 351 8.47 11.37 -15.40
C ILE A 351 9.79 11.92 -15.93
N LYS A 352 10.01 11.73 -17.24
CA LYS A 352 11.20 12.17 -17.95
C LYS A 352 11.23 13.69 -18.11
N ARG A 353 12.41 14.32 -18.03
CA ARG A 353 12.57 15.78 -18.13
C ARG A 353 11.97 16.40 -19.41
N GLY A 354 11.97 15.65 -20.51
CA GLY A 354 11.44 16.10 -21.79
C GLY A 354 9.91 15.98 -21.95
N SER A 355 9.22 15.35 -20.99
CA SER A 355 7.76 15.18 -21.04
C SER A 355 7.03 16.47 -20.74
N THR A 356 5.85 16.67 -21.33
CA THR A 356 4.93 17.76 -20.96
C THR A 356 4.35 17.60 -19.55
N LEU A 357 4.45 16.41 -18.96
CA LEU A 357 4.01 16.12 -17.60
C LEU A 357 5.03 16.54 -16.53
N TYR A 358 6.27 16.81 -16.94
CA TYR A 358 7.37 17.14 -16.05
C TYR A 358 7.15 18.51 -15.38
N LYS A 359 7.12 18.54 -14.05
CA LYS A 359 6.89 19.77 -13.25
C LYS A 359 5.66 20.58 -13.68
N LEU A 360 4.62 19.90 -14.16
CA LEU A 360 3.39 20.55 -14.63
C LEU A 360 2.74 21.45 -13.57
N PHE A 361 2.90 21.13 -12.28
CA PHE A 361 2.41 21.94 -11.16
C PHE A 361 3.52 22.75 -10.48
N GLY A 362 4.47 23.27 -11.27
CA GLY A 362 5.59 24.10 -10.82
C GLY A 362 6.70 23.30 -10.14
N ASP A 363 6.44 22.85 -8.91
CA ASP A 363 7.39 22.10 -8.08
C ASP A 363 7.08 20.60 -8.01
N ARG A 364 5.95 20.17 -8.59
CA ARG A 364 5.47 18.77 -8.56
C ARG A 364 5.09 18.26 -9.94
N ASN A 365 5.24 16.96 -10.11
CA ASN A 365 4.78 16.24 -11.29
C ASN A 365 3.29 15.98 -11.24
N MET A 366 2.76 15.64 -12.41
CA MET A 366 1.56 14.84 -12.50
C MET A 366 1.85 13.38 -12.07
N GLY A 367 0.91 12.76 -11.37
CA GLY A 367 1.08 11.41 -10.83
C GLY A 367 2.02 11.31 -9.61
N ALA A 368 2.18 10.08 -9.14
CA ALA A 368 2.76 9.75 -7.83
C ALA A 368 4.28 9.74 -7.79
N ILE A 369 4.91 9.56 -8.96
CA ILE A 369 6.33 9.27 -9.03
C ILE A 369 7.11 10.56 -9.34
N GLN A 370 8.12 10.81 -8.51
CA GLN A 370 8.99 11.96 -8.58
C GLN A 370 9.76 12.04 -9.90
N ASN A 371 10.32 13.21 -10.18
CA ASN A 371 11.08 13.50 -11.39
C ASN A 371 12.33 12.63 -11.53
N GLU A 372 12.76 12.42 -12.78
CA GLU A 372 14.12 11.98 -13.12
C GLU A 372 15.21 12.75 -12.33
N ASP A 373 14.95 14.04 -12.07
CA ASP A 373 15.86 14.97 -11.40
C ASP A 373 15.78 14.98 -9.88
N PHE A 374 14.88 14.18 -9.28
CA PHE A 374 14.95 13.94 -7.85
C PHE A 374 16.14 13.02 -7.61
N GLU A 375 17.33 13.60 -7.63
CA GLU A 375 18.51 12.98 -7.03
C GLU A 375 18.04 12.57 -5.63
N PHE A 376 18.00 11.27 -5.36
CA PHE A 376 18.02 10.77 -4.00
C PHE A 376 19.30 11.36 -3.42
N ALA A 377 19.22 12.53 -2.81
CA ALA A 377 20.37 13.24 -2.31
C ALA A 377 21.04 12.30 -1.33
N SER A 378 22.07 11.60 -1.81
CA SER A 378 23.11 11.05 -1.00
C SER A 378 23.80 12.28 -0.44
N VAL A 379 23.24 12.81 0.65
CA VAL A 379 24.03 13.60 1.57
C VAL A 379 25.07 12.62 2.10
N SER A 380 26.22 12.69 1.43
CA SER A 380 27.50 12.07 1.75
C SER A 380 27.86 12.20 3.21
#